data_AF-A0A660V9M7-F1
#
_entry.id   AF-A0A660V9M7-F1
#
_cell.length_a   1.000
_cell.length_b   1.000
_cell.length_c   1.000
_cell.angle_alpha   90.00
_cell.angle_beta   90.00
_cell.angle_gamma   90.00
#
_symmetry.space_group_name_H-M   'P 1'
#
loop_
_entity.id
_entity.type
_entity.pdbx_description
1 polymer ?
#
loop_
_entity_poly.entity_id
_entity_poly.type
_entity_poly.pdbx_seq_one_letter_code
_entity_poly.pdbx_strand_id
1 'polypeptide(L)' 'MTNKETAIKVIQDMPDSVSWEDIEEHIRFLAAIDKGLEDIKTGRVVPHEDVKTSLGNWLYE' A
#
# COMPACT_ATOMS: atom_id res chain seq x y z
N MET A 1 2.60 -17.68 7.79
CA MET A 1 1.48 -17.58 6.85
C MET A 1 2.04 -17.01 5.56
N THR A 2 1.75 -17.62 4.42
CA THR A 2 2.18 -17.14 3.10
C THR A 2 1.30 -15.97 2.66
N ASN A 3 1.77 -15.15 1.71
CA ASN A 3 0.97 -14.06 1.14
C ASN A 3 -0.37 -14.57 0.56
N LYS A 4 -0.38 -15.79 0.01
CA LYS A 4 -1.59 -16.46 -0.48
C LYS A 4 -2.58 -16.75 0.64
N GLU A 5 -2.11 -17.33 1.75
CA GLU A 5 -2.96 -17.65 2.91
C GLU A 5 -3.54 -16.38 3.54
N THR A 6 -2.72 -15.33 3.67
CA THR A 6 -3.19 -14.02 4.16
C THR A 6 -4.25 -13.43 3.25
N ALA A 7 -4.04 -13.42 1.94
CA ALA A 7 -5.01 -12.91 0.97
C ALA A 7 -6.35 -13.66 1.03
N ILE A 8 -6.30 -15.00 1.12
CA ILE A 8 -7.52 -15.82 1.25
C ILE A 8 -8.27 -15.47 2.54
N LYS A 9 -7.57 -15.36 3.67
CA LYS A 9 -8.19 -15.00 4.95
C LYS A 9 -8.85 -13.63 4.88
N VAL A 10 -8.16 -12.65 4.32
CA VAL A 10 -8.69 -11.29 4.15
C VAL A 10 -9.96 -11.29 3.30
N ILE A 11 -9.98 -12.03 2.19
CA ILE A 11 -11.17 -12.16 1.34
C ILE A 11 -12.31 -12.88 2.09
N GLN A 12 -12.00 -13.88 2.91
CA GLN A 12 -13.00 -14.60 3.71
C GLN A 12 -13.64 -13.73 4.81
N ASP A 13 -12.92 -12.72 5.30
CA ASP A 13 -13.41 -11.78 6.32
C ASP A 13 -14.24 -10.62 5.72
N MET A 14 -14.34 -10.52 4.39
CA MET A 14 -15.12 -9.48 3.70
C MET A 14 -16.63 -9.81 3.66
N PRO A 15 -17.52 -8.79 3.61
CA PRO A 15 -18.95 -8.99 3.39
C PRO A 15 -19.24 -9.68 2.05
N ASP A 16 -20.29 -10.51 1.98
CA ASP A 16 -20.71 -11.19 0.73
C ASP A 16 -21.07 -10.22 -0.41
N SER A 17 -21.34 -8.95 -0.10
CA SER A 17 -21.73 -7.91 -1.06
C SER A 17 -20.56 -7.18 -1.72
N VAL A 18 -19.30 -7.50 -1.37
CA VAL A 18 -18.14 -6.81 -1.96
C VAL A 18 -18.03 -7.08 -3.46
N SER A 19 -17.66 -6.06 -4.21
CA SER A 19 -17.39 -6.18 -5.64
C SER A 19 -15.97 -6.70 -5.88
N TRP A 20 -15.68 -7.07 -7.13
CA TRP A 20 -14.32 -7.40 -7.55
C TRP A 20 -13.34 -6.24 -7.37
N GLU A 21 -13.82 -5.00 -7.57
CA GLU A 21 -13.01 -3.79 -7.41
C GLU A 21 -12.62 -3.58 -5.95
N ASP A 22 -13.55 -3.78 -5.00
CA ASP A 22 -13.29 -3.69 -3.57
C ASP A 22 -12.25 -4.73 -3.12
N ILE A 23 -12.37 -5.96 -3.61
CA ILE A 23 -11.42 -7.04 -3.32
C ILE A 23 -10.03 -6.67 -3.84
N GLU A 24 -9.95 -6.23 -5.09
CA GLU A 24 -8.68 -5.86 -5.72
C GLU A 24 -8.02 -4.68 -4.99
N GLU A 25 -8.77 -3.63 -4.70
CA GLU A 25 -8.29 -2.44 -4.01
C GLU A 25 -7.72 -2.81 -2.64
N HIS A 26 -8.45 -3.59 -1.86
CA HIS A 26 -8.03 -3.97 -0.53
C HIS A 26 -6.77 -4.84 -0.54
N ILE A 27 -6.68 -5.81 -1.45
CA ILE A 27 -5.48 -6.65 -1.60
C ILE A 27 -4.28 -5.78 -2.05
N ARG A 28 -4.49 -4.86 -2.99
CA ARG A 28 -3.44 -3.93 -3.45
C ARG A 28 -2.96 -3.03 -2.31
N PHE A 29 -3.87 -2.55 -1.47
CA PHE A 29 -3.55 -1.74 -0.30
C PHE A 29 -2.64 -2.49 0.68
N LEU A 30 -2.98 -3.73 1.03
CA LEU A 30 -2.14 -4.56 1.91
C LEU A 30 -0.74 -4.82 1.31
N ALA A 31 -0.68 -5.13 0.01
CA ALA A 31 0.59 -5.31 -0.68
C ALA A 31 1.45 -4.03 -0.68
N ALA A 32 0.82 -2.86 -0.80
CA ALA A 32 1.51 -1.57 -0.72
C ALA A 32 2.08 -1.29 0.68
N ILE A 33 1.37 -1.68 1.75
CA ILE A 33 1.88 -1.59 3.13
C ILE A 33 3.12 -2.47 3.28
N ASP A 34 3.05 -3.74 2.88
CA ASP A 34 4.17 -4.68 3.00
C ASP A 34 5.40 -4.16 2.25
N LYS A 35 5.19 -3.62 1.05
CA LYS A 35 6.25 -2.97 0.27
C LYS A 35 6.84 -1.78 1.02
N GLY A 36 6.00 -0.89 1.56
CA GLY A 36 6.46 0.28 2.32
C GLY A 36 7.26 -0.10 3.56
N LEU A 37 6.85 -1.15 4.28
CA LEU A 37 7.59 -1.67 5.43
C LEU A 37 8.95 -2.24 5.01
N GLU A 38 9.04 -2.92 3.87
CA GLU A 38 10.30 -3.42 3.33
C GLU A 38 11.20 -2.28 2.84
N ASP A 39 10.63 -1.25 2.22
CA ASP A 39 11.33 -0.05 1.80
C ASP A 39 11.97 0.65 3.02
N ILE A 40 11.25 0.74 4.15
CA ILE A 40 11.80 1.26 5.41
C ILE A 40 12.97 0.40 5.90
N LYS A 41 12.79 -0.92 5.97
CA LYS A 41 13.85 -1.85 6.46
C LYS A 41 15.12 -1.79 5.63
N THR A 42 14.98 -1.59 4.33
CA THR A 42 16.09 -1.59 3.37
C THR A 42 16.64 -0.19 3.10
N GLY A 43 16.12 0.85 3.77
CA GLY A 43 16.56 2.23 3.59
C GLY A 43 16.13 2.87 2.28
N ARG A 44 15.18 2.30 1.54
CA ARG A 44 14.56 2.90 0.35
C ARG A 44 13.51 3.95 0.74
N VAL A 45 13.95 4.97 1.47
CA VAL A 45 13.10 6.05 1.98
C VAL A 45 13.52 7.40 1.39
N VAL A 46 12.58 8.34 1.32
CA VAL A 46 12.86 9.72 0.92
C VAL A 46 12.86 10.61 2.17
N PRO A 47 13.94 11.37 2.44
CA PRO A 47 13.96 12.35 3.52
C PRO A 47 12.86 13.41 3.40
N HIS A 48 12.40 13.92 4.55
CA HIS A 48 11.32 14.91 4.60
C HIS A 48 11.60 16.17 3.77
N GLU A 49 12.83 16.69 3.83
CA GLU A 49 13.21 17.91 3.10
C GLU A 49 13.21 17.72 1.57
N ASP A 50 13.55 16.52 1.10
CA ASP A 50 13.52 16.19 -0.33
C ASP A 50 12.07 16.12 -0.82
N VAL A 51 11.16 15.58 -0.01
CA VAL A 51 9.71 15.57 -0.31
C VAL A 51 9.16 17.00 -0.38
N LYS A 52 9.51 17.88 0.55
CA LYS A 52 9.07 19.30 0.52
C LYS A 52 9.55 20.02 -0.72
N THR A 53 10.81 19.79 -1.11
CA THR A 53 11.39 20.37 -2.32
C THR A 53 10.67 19.87 -3.57
N SER A 54 10.42 18.55 -3.66
CA SER A 54 9.70 17.95 -4.79
C SER A 54 8.27 18.46 -4.90
N LEU A 55 7.54 18.54 -3.78
CA LEU A 55 6.15 19.01 -3.77
C LEU A 55 6.05 20.51 -4.07
N GLY A 56 7.02 21.32 -3.64
CA GLY A 56 7.07 22.74 -3.99
C GLY A 56 7.10 22.98 -5.49
N ASN A 57 7.75 22.12 -6.26
CA ASN A 57 7.77 22.24 -7.72
C ASN A 57 6.43 21.90 -8.40
N TRP A 58 5.55 21.15 -7.72
CA TRP A 58 4.26 20.70 -8.27
C TRP A 58 3.09 21.59 -7.84
N LEU A 59 3.11 22.09 -6.60
CA LEU A 59 1.99 22.81 -5.99
C LEU A 59 1.98 24.31 -6.31
N TYR A 60 3.06 24.84 -6.91
CA TYR A 60 3.22 26.26 -7.21
C TYR A 60 3.38 26.54 -8.72
N GLU A 61 2.81 25.69 -9.60
CA GLU A 61 2.49 26.07 -10.98
C GLU A 61 1.20 26.91 -11.06
#